data_AF-A0A937ZU17-F1
#
_entry.id   AF-A0A937ZU17-F1
#
_cell.length_a   1.000
_cell.length_b   1.000
_cell.length_c   1.000
_cell.angle_alpha   90.00
_cell.angle_beta   90.00
_cell.angle_gamma   90.00
#
_symmetry.space_group_name_H-M   'P 1'
#
loop_
_entity.id
_entity.type
_entity.pdbx_description
1 polymer ?
#
loop_
_entity_poly.entity_id
_entity_poly.type
_entity_poly.pdbx_seq_one_letter_code
_entity_poly.pdbx_strand_id
1 'polypeptide(L)'
;MAALDSLYETTDGWLALVVATDREWRALKGVMHIAALDEARFTNGKSRLANDKALRELLQEKFLTRRATEWFAALNGAGVPVEISDPGFGQRLHDMEEFRSRNWTVGYQHELVGRFEQMGLAFDFSDTPAVVQRPPLVVGECTREVLRELGYSDEKIDTLHEEKVAAVWNPGEPLIMGPRKFMGYKQTEEKSVAEGATAPASQTPVAGQ
;
A
#
# COMPACT_ATOMS: atom_id res chain seq x y z
N MET A 1 3.61 -23.80 6.01
CA MET A 1 2.24 -23.54 5.52
C MET A 1 1.51 -24.85 5.38
N ALA A 2 0.21 -24.87 5.71
CA ALA A 2 -0.69 -25.99 5.41
C ALA A 2 -1.19 -25.84 3.96
N ALA A 3 -1.68 -26.90 3.31
CA ALA A 3 -2.22 -26.85 1.95
C ALA A 3 -3.39 -25.87 1.81
N LEU A 4 -4.17 -25.69 2.88
CA LEU A 4 -5.33 -24.79 2.89
C LEU A 4 -5.00 -23.37 3.37
N ASP A 5 -3.73 -23.05 3.59
CA ASP A 5 -3.23 -21.73 3.93
C ASP A 5 -1.83 -21.60 3.32
N SER A 6 -1.79 -21.33 2.02
CA SER A 6 -0.58 -21.42 1.19
C SER A 6 -0.64 -20.55 -0.05
N LEU A 7 0.54 -20.27 -0.59
CA LEU A 7 0.71 -19.80 -1.96
C LEU A 7 0.68 -20.98 -2.94
N TYR A 8 0.06 -20.78 -4.10
CA TYR A 8 -0.01 -21.73 -5.21
C TYR A 8 0.42 -21.05 -6.51
N GLU A 9 1.30 -21.71 -7.24
CA GLU A 9 1.71 -21.28 -8.58
C GLU A 9 0.62 -21.61 -9.60
N THR A 10 0.40 -20.69 -10.54
CA THR A 10 -0.54 -20.80 -11.66
C THR A 10 0.24 -20.64 -12.97
N THR A 11 -0.43 -20.60 -14.13
CA THR A 11 0.28 -20.51 -15.41
C THR A 11 1.06 -19.20 -15.60
N ASP A 12 0.69 -18.12 -14.91
CA ASP A 12 1.24 -16.77 -15.13
C ASP A 12 1.46 -15.96 -13.84
N GLY A 13 1.41 -16.60 -12.67
CA GLY A 13 1.56 -15.91 -11.40
C GLY A 13 1.22 -16.79 -10.20
N TRP A 14 0.99 -16.18 -9.04
CA TRP A 14 0.76 -16.87 -7.78
C TRP A 14 -0.57 -16.45 -7.15
N LEU A 15 -1.19 -17.36 -6.41
CA LEU A 15 -2.39 -17.11 -5.61
C LEU A 15 -2.12 -17.41 -4.15
N ALA A 16 -2.58 -16.54 -3.26
CA ALA A 16 -2.69 -16.82 -1.84
C ALA A 16 -4.07 -17.41 -1.55
N LEU A 17 -4.13 -18.66 -1.09
CA LEU A 17 -5.35 -19.37 -0.77
C LEU A 17 -5.48 -19.55 0.74
N VAL A 18 -6.66 -19.23 1.30
CA VAL A 18 -7.00 -19.52 2.70
C VAL A 18 -8.37 -20.19 2.78
N VAL A 19 -8.42 -21.38 3.36
CA VAL A 19 -9.64 -22.16 3.59
C VAL A 19 -9.66 -22.63 5.04
N ALA A 20 -10.44 -21.94 5.86
CA ALA A 20 -10.56 -22.15 7.30
C ALA A 20 -11.86 -22.88 7.68
N THR A 21 -12.93 -22.74 6.90
CA THR A 21 -14.25 -23.29 7.25
C THR A 21 -14.68 -24.44 6.33
N ASP A 22 -15.59 -25.31 6.83
CA ASP A 22 -16.17 -26.38 6.00
C ASP A 22 -17.05 -25.84 4.85
N ARG A 23 -17.54 -24.59 4.97
CA ARG A 23 -18.24 -23.90 3.89
C ARG A 23 -17.27 -23.57 2.76
N GLU A 24 -16.12 -22.97 3.09
CA GLU A 24 -15.07 -22.64 2.13
C GLU A 24 -14.48 -23.90 1.49
N TRP A 25 -14.29 -24.98 2.28
CA TRP A 25 -13.85 -26.27 1.74
C TRP A 25 -14.82 -26.82 0.68
N ARG A 26 -16.13 -26.79 0.94
CA ARG A 26 -17.14 -27.21 -0.03
C ARG A 26 -17.13 -26.34 -1.28
N ALA A 27 -16.97 -25.02 -1.12
CA ALA A 27 -16.84 -24.09 -2.24
C ALA A 27 -15.57 -24.37 -3.08
N LEU A 28 -14.43 -24.58 -2.43
CA LEU A 28 -13.17 -24.95 -3.08
C LEU A 28 -13.34 -26.22 -3.91
N LYS A 29 -13.89 -27.30 -3.34
CA LYS A 29 -14.17 -28.54 -4.08
C LYS A 29 -15.07 -28.30 -5.29
N GLY A 30 -16.11 -27.49 -5.09
CA GLY A 30 -17.07 -27.12 -6.13
C GLY A 30 -16.43 -26.41 -7.32
N VAL A 31 -15.38 -25.63 -7.11
CA VAL A 31 -14.66 -24.93 -8.18
C VAL A 31 -13.54 -25.79 -8.79
N MET A 32 -12.85 -26.57 -7.96
CA MET A 32 -11.68 -27.36 -8.37
C MET A 32 -12.06 -28.60 -9.18
N HIS A 33 -13.22 -29.21 -8.89
CA HIS A 33 -13.69 -30.44 -9.54
C HIS A 33 -12.62 -31.56 -9.58
N ILE A 34 -11.88 -31.72 -8.48
CA ILE A 34 -10.89 -32.79 -8.31
C ILE A 34 -11.59 -33.94 -7.59
N ALA A 35 -11.86 -35.04 -8.29
CA ALA A 35 -12.58 -36.19 -7.74
C ALA A 35 -11.92 -36.77 -6.48
N ALA A 36 -10.58 -36.74 -6.40
CA ALA A 36 -9.83 -37.23 -5.24
C ALA A 36 -10.15 -36.47 -3.94
N LEU A 37 -10.69 -35.24 -4.00
CA LEU A 37 -11.07 -34.46 -2.81
C LEU A 37 -12.33 -34.99 -2.09
N ASP A 38 -13.04 -35.95 -2.70
CA ASP A 38 -14.18 -36.64 -2.08
C ASP A 38 -13.78 -37.92 -1.34
N GLU A 39 -12.50 -38.30 -1.40
CA GLU A 39 -11.98 -39.46 -0.67
C GLU A 39 -12.00 -39.26 0.86
N ALA A 40 -12.12 -40.37 1.60
CA ALA A 40 -12.22 -40.38 3.06
C ALA A 40 -11.12 -39.56 3.76
N ARG A 41 -9.92 -39.52 3.18
CA ARG A 41 -8.76 -38.78 3.70
C ARG A 41 -8.89 -37.25 3.69
N PHE A 42 -9.89 -36.68 3.00
CA PHE A 42 -10.13 -35.23 2.96
C PHE A 42 -11.50 -34.79 3.50
N THR A 43 -12.24 -35.70 4.12
CA THR A 43 -13.62 -35.46 4.58
C THR A 43 -13.76 -34.48 5.74
N ASN A 44 -12.75 -34.39 6.62
CA ASN A 44 -12.77 -33.52 7.80
C ASN A 44 -11.40 -32.86 8.02
N GLY A 45 -11.36 -31.80 8.82
CA GLY A 45 -10.15 -31.00 9.05
C GLY A 45 -8.96 -31.81 9.58
N LYS A 46 -9.16 -32.75 10.50
CA LYS A 46 -8.07 -33.59 11.04
C LYS A 46 -7.48 -34.49 9.96
N SER A 47 -8.33 -35.13 9.16
CA SER A 47 -7.90 -35.98 8.06
C SER A 47 -7.18 -35.17 6.98
N ARG A 48 -7.67 -33.97 6.63
CA ARG A 48 -7.01 -33.05 5.71
C ARG A 48 -5.61 -32.68 6.17
N LEU A 49 -5.45 -32.31 7.45
CA LEU A 49 -4.15 -31.98 8.03
C LEU A 49 -3.19 -33.17 8.06
N ALA A 50 -3.68 -34.38 8.38
CA ALA A 50 -2.85 -35.59 8.33
C ALA A 50 -2.39 -35.95 6.90
N ASN A 51 -3.12 -35.48 5.88
CA ASN A 51 -2.83 -35.72 4.47
C ASN A 51 -2.44 -34.43 3.72
N ASP A 52 -1.91 -33.44 4.44
CA ASP A 52 -1.66 -32.08 3.93
C ASP A 52 -0.77 -32.07 2.67
N LYS A 53 0.27 -32.91 2.66
CA LYS A 53 1.16 -33.04 1.50
C LYS A 53 0.42 -33.52 0.25
N ALA A 54 -0.38 -34.57 0.36
CA ALA A 54 -1.15 -35.10 -0.75
C ALA A 54 -2.21 -34.10 -1.23
N LEU A 55 -2.84 -33.37 -0.29
CA LEU A 55 -3.77 -32.29 -0.64
C LEU A 55 -3.07 -31.18 -1.42
N ARG A 56 -1.88 -30.76 -0.97
CA ARG A 56 -1.09 -29.73 -1.66
C ARG A 56 -0.76 -30.13 -3.09
N GLU A 57 -0.32 -31.37 -3.30
CA GLU A 57 0.04 -31.87 -4.64
C GLU A 57 -1.16 -31.81 -5.59
N LEU A 58 -2.34 -32.28 -5.15
CA LEU A 58 -3.57 -32.21 -5.94
C LEU A 58 -3.98 -30.77 -6.29
N LEU A 59 -3.91 -29.86 -5.32
CA LEU A 59 -4.25 -28.46 -5.53
C LEU A 59 -3.26 -27.78 -6.48
N GLN A 60 -1.96 -27.99 -6.29
CA GLN A 60 -0.91 -27.40 -7.11
C GLN A 60 -1.01 -27.85 -8.58
N GLU A 61 -1.23 -29.15 -8.81
CA GLU A 61 -1.46 -29.67 -10.18
C GLU A 61 -2.64 -28.96 -10.85
N LYS A 62 -3.73 -28.76 -10.11
CA LYS A 62 -4.91 -28.07 -10.63
C LYS A 62 -4.65 -26.59 -10.90
N PHE A 63 -4.00 -25.89 -9.99
CA PHE A 63 -3.74 -24.46 -10.13
C PHE A 63 -2.88 -24.13 -11.36
N LEU A 64 -1.98 -25.03 -11.77
CA LEU A 64 -1.17 -24.89 -12.99
C LEU A 64 -1.97 -25.00 -14.31
N THR A 65 -3.28 -25.21 -14.27
CA THR A 65 -4.09 -25.37 -15.49
C THR A 65 -4.72 -24.08 -16.02
N ARG A 66 -4.69 -22.98 -15.26
CA ARG A 66 -5.29 -21.69 -15.63
C ARG A 66 -4.49 -20.52 -15.07
N ARG A 67 -4.79 -19.32 -15.53
CA ARG A 67 -4.18 -18.07 -15.08
C ARG A 67 -4.63 -17.70 -13.67
N ALA A 68 -3.82 -16.93 -12.95
CA ALA A 68 -4.16 -16.44 -11.62
C ALA A 68 -5.49 -15.66 -11.60
N THR A 69 -5.72 -14.81 -12.60
CA THR A 69 -6.95 -14.00 -12.72
C THR A 69 -8.21 -14.85 -12.94
N GLU A 70 -8.10 -15.93 -13.72
CA GLU A 70 -9.21 -16.86 -13.98
C GLU A 70 -9.58 -17.64 -12.72
N TRP A 71 -8.57 -18.12 -12.00
CA TRP A 71 -8.76 -18.79 -10.72
C TRP A 71 -9.31 -17.86 -9.65
N PHE A 72 -8.77 -16.64 -9.54
CA PHE A 72 -9.26 -15.63 -8.62
C PHE A 72 -10.75 -15.37 -8.85
N ALA A 73 -11.16 -15.09 -10.08
CA ALA A 73 -12.57 -14.85 -10.41
C ALA A 73 -13.48 -16.03 -10.02
N ALA A 74 -13.07 -17.26 -10.33
CA ALA A 74 -13.85 -18.46 -10.05
C ALA A 74 -13.96 -18.76 -8.54
N LEU A 75 -12.84 -18.67 -7.81
CA LEU A 75 -12.77 -19.00 -6.39
C LEU A 75 -13.38 -17.90 -5.52
N ASN A 76 -13.03 -16.64 -5.77
CA ASN A 76 -13.61 -15.49 -5.05
C ASN A 76 -15.12 -15.41 -5.31
N GLY A 77 -15.58 -15.63 -6.55
CA GLY A 77 -17.00 -15.70 -6.89
C GLY A 77 -17.77 -16.82 -6.18
N ALA A 78 -17.09 -17.91 -5.81
CA ALA A 78 -17.65 -19.01 -5.00
C ALA A 78 -17.55 -18.77 -3.48
N GLY A 79 -16.96 -17.65 -3.04
CA GLY A 79 -16.75 -17.32 -1.64
C GLY A 79 -15.58 -18.06 -0.98
N VAL A 80 -14.59 -18.48 -1.77
CA VAL A 80 -13.32 -19.01 -1.27
C VAL A 80 -12.35 -17.82 -1.09
N PRO A 81 -11.82 -17.56 0.11
CA PRO A 81 -10.82 -16.53 0.33
C PRO A 81 -9.56 -16.81 -0.49
N VAL A 82 -9.31 -15.97 -1.48
CA VAL A 82 -8.16 -16.05 -2.38
C VAL A 82 -7.77 -14.65 -2.84
N GLU A 83 -6.47 -14.43 -3.05
CA GLU A 83 -5.96 -13.17 -3.62
C GLU A 83 -4.81 -13.44 -4.58
N ILE A 84 -4.62 -12.57 -5.57
CA ILE A 84 -3.48 -12.63 -6.48
C ILE A 84 -2.24 -12.10 -5.75
N SER A 85 -1.21 -12.95 -5.65
CA SER A 85 0.07 -12.58 -5.08
C SER A 85 0.92 -11.87 -6.12
N ASP A 86 0.76 -10.55 -6.21
CA ASP A 86 1.50 -9.69 -7.13
C ASP A 86 2.74 -9.05 -6.48
N PRO A 87 3.97 -9.41 -6.90
CA PRO A 87 5.19 -8.84 -6.35
C PRO A 87 5.38 -7.34 -6.69
N GLY A 88 4.73 -6.86 -7.75
CA GLY A 88 4.76 -5.46 -8.16
C GLY A 88 3.71 -4.58 -7.49
N PHE A 89 2.86 -5.14 -6.62
CA PHE A 89 1.73 -4.42 -6.03
C PHE A 89 2.16 -3.14 -5.31
N GLY A 90 3.20 -3.23 -4.48
CA GLY A 90 3.71 -2.08 -3.73
C GLY A 90 4.24 -0.93 -4.60
N GLN A 91 4.73 -1.23 -5.81
CA GLN A 91 5.23 -0.20 -6.74
C GLN A 91 4.09 0.55 -7.43
N ARG A 92 2.96 -0.13 -7.66
CA ARG A 92 1.82 0.43 -8.39
C ARG A 92 0.74 0.99 -7.47
N LEU A 93 0.89 0.80 -6.16
CA LEU A 93 -0.10 1.21 -5.17
C LEU A 93 -0.42 2.70 -5.23
N HIS A 94 0.59 3.54 -5.49
CA HIS A 94 0.40 4.99 -5.70
C HIS A 94 -0.36 5.31 -6.99
N ASP A 95 -0.34 4.41 -7.98
CA ASP A 95 -0.98 4.54 -9.28
C ASP A 95 -2.40 3.97 -9.38
N MET A 96 -2.84 3.24 -8.36
CA MET A 96 -4.16 2.63 -8.34
C MET A 96 -5.26 3.65 -8.02
N GLU A 97 -6.24 3.76 -8.91
CA GLU A 97 -7.40 4.64 -8.73
C GLU A 97 -8.19 4.30 -7.46
N GLU A 98 -8.34 3.02 -7.13
CA GLU A 98 -9.01 2.60 -5.89
C GLU A 98 -8.31 3.17 -4.65
N PHE A 99 -6.97 3.20 -4.63
CA PHE A 99 -6.19 3.72 -3.51
C PHE A 99 -6.26 5.25 -3.42
N ARG A 100 -6.20 5.93 -4.58
CA ARG A 100 -6.35 7.39 -4.66
C ARG A 100 -7.74 7.85 -4.25
N SER A 101 -8.79 7.19 -4.75
CA SER A 101 -10.19 7.54 -4.43
C SER A 101 -10.54 7.38 -2.96
N ARG A 102 -9.81 6.53 -2.22
CA ARG A 102 -9.94 6.34 -0.77
C ARG A 102 -8.96 7.16 0.06
N ASN A 103 -8.15 8.02 -0.55
CA ASN A 103 -7.06 8.74 0.12
C ASN A 103 -6.08 7.81 0.88
N TRP A 104 -5.96 6.55 0.46
CA TRP A 104 -4.96 5.62 0.99
C TRP A 104 -3.59 5.89 0.41
N THR A 105 -3.54 6.58 -0.72
CA THR A 105 -2.35 7.23 -1.26
C THR A 105 -2.65 8.70 -1.46
N VAL A 106 -1.72 9.55 -1.05
CA VAL A 106 -1.85 11.00 -1.13
C VAL A 106 -0.62 11.58 -1.81
N GLY A 107 -0.85 12.59 -2.66
CA GLY A 107 0.19 13.29 -3.38
C GLY A 107 0.14 14.79 -3.09
N TYR A 108 1.30 15.42 -3.02
CA TYR A 108 1.42 16.86 -2.85
C TYR A 108 2.64 17.42 -3.58
N GLN A 109 2.58 18.72 -3.85
CA GLN A 109 3.73 19.48 -4.27
C GLN A 109 4.54 19.88 -3.03
N HIS A 110 5.75 19.34 -2.90
CA HIS A 110 6.69 19.67 -1.84
C HIS A 110 7.77 20.62 -2.39
N GLU A 111 8.10 21.68 -1.65
CA GLU A 111 8.99 22.74 -2.16
C GLU A 111 10.37 22.23 -2.60
N LEU A 112 10.96 21.33 -1.83
CA LEU A 112 12.32 20.84 -2.09
C LEU A 112 12.43 19.68 -3.10
N VAL A 113 11.43 18.81 -3.17
CA VAL A 113 11.52 17.54 -3.93
C VAL A 113 10.50 17.45 -5.06
N GLY A 114 9.66 18.48 -5.24
CA GLY A 114 8.65 18.51 -6.28
C GLY A 114 7.45 17.66 -5.93
N ARG A 115 6.96 16.87 -6.90
CA ARG A 115 5.86 15.93 -6.68
C ARG A 115 6.32 14.85 -5.69
N PHE A 116 5.59 14.74 -4.59
CA PHE A 116 5.83 13.73 -3.57
C PHE A 116 4.54 12.95 -3.33
N GLU A 117 4.65 11.63 -3.20
CA GLU A 117 3.54 10.75 -2.90
C GLU A 117 3.89 9.87 -1.69
N GLN A 118 2.89 9.59 -0.85
CA GLN A 118 3.01 8.68 0.28
C GLN A 118 1.72 7.93 0.55
N MET A 119 1.81 6.95 1.45
CA MET A 119 0.64 6.37 2.09
C MET A 119 -0.13 7.46 2.84
N GLY A 120 -1.42 7.52 2.58
CA GLY A 120 -2.37 8.32 3.34
C GLY A 120 -2.90 7.54 4.54
N LEU A 121 -4.18 7.75 4.86
CA LEU A 121 -4.81 7.18 6.05
C LEU A 121 -5.66 5.99 5.62
N ALA A 122 -5.28 4.78 6.06
CA ALA A 122 -5.98 3.54 5.74
C ALA A 122 -7.19 3.27 6.66
N PHE A 123 -7.73 4.32 7.28
CA PHE A 123 -8.86 4.26 8.20
C PHE A 123 -9.71 5.53 8.05
N ASP A 124 -11.01 5.35 8.20
CA ASP A 124 -11.99 6.42 8.14
C ASP A 124 -12.74 6.51 9.47
N PHE A 125 -12.98 7.73 9.93
CA PHE A 125 -13.80 8.01 11.11
C PHE A 125 -15.04 8.79 10.67
N SER A 126 -16.22 8.35 11.14
CA SER A 126 -17.49 9.01 10.80
C SER A 126 -17.59 10.43 11.37
N ASP A 127 -17.14 10.62 12.61
CA ASP A 127 -17.38 11.87 13.35
C ASP A 127 -16.20 12.84 13.24
N THR A 128 -14.99 12.30 13.07
CA THR A 128 -13.75 13.08 12.95
C THR A 128 -12.94 12.59 11.75
N PRO A 129 -13.38 12.88 10.51
CA PRO A 129 -12.72 12.42 9.30
C PRO A 129 -11.21 12.70 9.36
N ALA A 130 -10.42 11.65 9.12
CA ALA A 130 -8.98 11.73 9.22
C ALA A 130 -8.44 12.44 7.96
N VAL A 131 -7.61 13.46 8.13
CA VAL A 131 -7.10 14.27 7.00
C VAL A 131 -5.59 14.38 7.08
N VAL A 132 -4.92 14.10 5.96
CA VAL A 132 -3.52 14.47 5.78
C VAL A 132 -3.48 15.94 5.39
N GLN A 133 -3.02 16.80 6.30
CA GLN A 133 -3.24 18.24 6.19
C GLN A 133 -2.24 18.97 5.28
N ARG A 134 -0.97 18.58 5.30
CA ARG A 134 0.10 19.26 4.56
C ARG A 134 1.27 18.31 4.24
N PRO A 135 2.17 18.69 3.32
CA PRO A 135 3.42 17.98 3.10
C PRO A 135 4.24 17.80 4.39
N PRO A 136 5.11 16.78 4.46
CA PRO A 136 6.09 16.60 5.50
C PRO A 136 6.90 17.87 5.68
N LEU A 137 7.08 18.23 6.94
CA LEU A 137 7.77 19.46 7.29
C LEU A 137 9.25 19.37 6.98
N VAL A 138 9.79 20.49 6.51
CA VAL A 138 11.21 20.76 6.47
C VAL A 138 11.70 21.06 7.89
N VAL A 139 12.93 20.64 8.19
CA VAL A 139 13.57 20.96 9.46
C VAL A 139 13.65 22.47 9.63
N GLY A 140 12.94 23.00 10.62
CA GLY A 140 12.90 24.43 10.92
C GLY A 140 11.71 25.19 10.35
N GLU A 141 10.84 24.54 9.58
CA GLU A 141 9.69 25.17 8.90
C GLU A 141 8.69 25.78 9.90
N CYS A 142 8.40 25.07 10.99
CA CYS A 142 7.46 25.56 12.03
C CYS A 142 8.15 26.21 13.23
N THR A 143 9.48 26.38 13.24
CA THR A 143 10.18 26.87 14.44
C THR A 143 9.73 28.27 14.84
N ARG A 144 9.61 29.18 13.87
CA ARG A 144 9.20 30.56 14.14
C ARG A 144 7.75 30.64 14.63
N GLU A 145 6.85 29.85 14.03
CA GLU A 145 5.45 29.72 14.44
C GLU A 145 5.35 29.30 15.91
N VAL A 146 5.98 28.19 16.28
CA VAL A 146 5.96 27.65 17.65
C VAL A 146 6.59 28.62 18.66
N LEU A 147 7.73 29.25 18.33
CA LEU A 147 8.38 30.20 19.25
C LEU A 147 7.54 31.46 19.49
N ARG A 148 6.80 31.94 18.48
CA ARG A 148 5.85 33.05 18.65
C ARG A 148 4.69 32.67 19.55
N GLU A 149 4.14 31.46 19.42
CA GLU A 149 3.09 30.96 20.32
C GLU A 149 3.54 30.88 21.78
N LEU A 150 4.83 30.63 22.01
CA LEU A 150 5.45 30.64 23.33
C LEU A 150 5.77 32.06 23.86
N GLY A 151 5.50 33.11 23.08
CA GLY A 151 5.66 34.50 23.48
C GLY A 151 7.04 35.12 23.20
N TYR A 152 7.87 34.49 22.37
CA TYR A 152 9.13 35.09 21.92
C TYR A 152 8.88 36.16 20.85
N SER A 153 9.62 37.28 20.94
CA SER A 153 9.63 38.29 19.88
C SER A 153 10.45 37.83 18.68
N ASP A 154 10.19 38.39 17.50
CA ASP A 154 10.91 38.05 16.28
C ASP A 154 12.42 38.30 16.41
N GLU A 155 12.83 39.37 17.10
CA GLU A 155 14.24 39.70 17.33
C GLU A 155 14.93 38.62 18.19
N LYS A 156 14.22 38.08 19.18
CA LYS A 156 14.77 37.00 20.01
C LYS A 156 14.85 35.69 19.24
N ILE A 157 13.88 35.41 18.38
CA ILE A 157 13.90 34.23 17.50
C ILE A 157 15.09 34.30 16.54
N ASP A 158 15.34 35.46 15.93
CA ASP A 158 16.47 35.67 15.03
C ASP A 158 17.80 35.48 15.77
N THR A 159 17.92 36.01 17.00
CA THR A 159 19.11 35.76 17.86
C THR A 159 19.32 34.26 18.11
N LEU A 160 18.25 33.52 18.47
CA LEU A 160 18.34 32.07 18.70
C LEU A 160 18.74 31.31 17.44
N HIS A 161 18.32 31.78 16.28
CA HIS A 161 18.69 31.21 15.00
C HIS A 161 20.17 31.45 14.66
N GLU A 162 20.64 32.69 14.81
CA GLU A 162 22.04 33.09 14.58
C GLU A 162 23.01 32.36 15.52
N GLU A 163 22.63 32.20 16.79
CA GLU A 163 23.39 31.44 17.79
C GLU A 163 23.32 29.91 17.58
N LYS A 164 22.57 29.44 16.56
CA LYS A 164 22.35 28.03 16.23
C LYS A 164 21.70 27.22 17.37
N VAL A 165 20.95 27.91 18.23
CA VAL A 165 20.12 27.29 19.28
C VAL A 165 18.83 26.76 18.66
N ALA A 166 18.26 27.46 17.68
CA ALA A 166 17.06 27.06 16.96
C ALA A 166 17.28 27.05 15.44
N ALA A 167 16.82 26.00 14.76
CA ALA A 167 16.83 25.96 13.30
C ALA A 167 15.57 26.65 12.77
N VAL A 168 15.71 27.70 11.98
CA VAL A 168 14.61 28.36 11.27
C VAL A 168 14.86 28.19 9.79
N TRP A 169 13.87 27.65 9.07
CA TRP A 169 13.96 27.48 7.62
C TRP A 169 13.09 28.51 6.91
N ASN A 170 13.62 29.12 5.85
CA ASN A 170 12.89 30.04 4.99
C ASN A 170 12.66 29.41 3.60
N PRO A 171 11.47 29.60 2.99
CA PRO A 171 11.21 29.17 1.63
C PRO A 171 12.27 29.68 0.64
N GLY A 172 12.79 28.79 -0.20
CA GLY A 172 13.86 29.10 -1.17
C GLY A 172 15.29 29.00 -0.61
N GLU A 173 15.47 28.81 0.70
CA GLU A 173 16.78 28.47 1.26
C GLU A 173 17.04 26.95 1.14
N PRO A 174 18.29 26.55 0.83
CA PRO A 174 18.67 25.15 0.86
C PRO A 174 18.48 24.59 2.28
N LEU A 175 18.28 23.27 2.38
CA LEU A 175 18.15 22.59 3.66
C LEU A 175 19.30 22.96 4.61
N ILE A 176 18.97 23.34 5.84
CA ILE A 176 19.92 23.63 6.93
C ILE A 176 20.81 22.41 7.23
N MET A 177 20.38 21.22 6.79
CA MET A 177 21.21 20.03 6.73
C MET A 177 22.28 20.20 5.66
N GLY A 178 23.48 20.63 6.08
CA GLY A 178 24.70 20.50 5.29
C GLY A 178 24.88 19.08 4.73
N PRO A 179 25.75 18.88 3.73
CA PRO A 179 25.76 17.67 2.91
C PRO A 179 25.85 16.41 3.78
N ARG A 180 24.71 15.71 3.96
CA ARG A 180 24.75 14.35 4.48
C ARG A 180 25.31 13.50 3.36
N LYS A 181 26.43 12.82 3.61
CA LYS A 181 26.85 11.68 2.78
C LYS A 181 25.71 10.67 2.83
N PHE A 182 24.85 10.66 1.82
CA PHE A 182 23.92 9.57 1.61
C PHE A 182 24.77 8.31 1.41
N MET A 183 24.74 7.40 2.39
CA MET A 183 25.31 6.06 2.24
C MET A 183 24.54 5.41 1.07
N GLY A 184 25.25 5.14 -0.02
CA GLY A 184 24.67 4.94 -1.34
C GLY A 184 23.54 3.92 -1.40
N TYR A 185 22.34 4.40 -1.71
CA TYR A 185 21.34 3.61 -2.41
C TYR A 185 21.50 3.89 -3.91
N LYS A 186 21.83 2.84 -4.67
CA LYS A 186 21.85 2.92 -6.14
C LYS A 186 20.41 3.11 -6.62
N GLN A 187 20.08 4.30 -7.10
CA GLN A 187 18.91 4.50 -7.96
C GLN A 187 19.12 3.67 -9.23
N THR A 188 18.26 2.69 -9.46
CA THR A 188 18.10 2.08 -10.78
C THR A 188 17.31 3.05 -11.66
N GLU A 189 17.88 3.38 -12.81
CA GLU A 189 17.34 4.32 -13.80
C GLU A 189 15.93 3.89 -14.27
N GLU A 190 14.90 4.68 -13.93
CA GLU A 190 13.62 4.63 -14.63
C GLU A 190 13.66 5.61 -15.80
N LYS A 191 13.53 5.05 -17.01
CA LYS A 191 13.43 5.81 -18.25
C LYS A 191 12.15 6.62 -18.26
N SER A 192 12.32 7.91 -18.54
CA SER A 192 11.26 8.88 -18.80
C SER A 192 10.27 8.41 -19.85
N VAL A 193 8.98 8.40 -19.50
CA VAL A 193 7.90 8.57 -20.47
C VAL A 193 7.11 9.80 -20.02
N ALA A 194 7.54 10.95 -20.52
CA ALA A 194 6.74 12.16 -20.50
C ALA A 194 6.25 12.38 -21.93
N GLU A 195 4.94 12.27 -22.15
CA GLU A 195 4.22 13.05 -23.16
C GLU A 195 2.71 12.84 -23.00
N GLY A 196 1.99 13.93 -22.72
CA GLY A 196 0.56 14.04 -23.00
C GLY A 196 -0.40 13.84 -21.84
N ALA A 197 -0.50 14.81 -20.92
CA ALA A 197 -1.76 15.07 -20.22
C ALA A 197 -1.86 16.55 -19.83
N THR A 198 -2.67 17.28 -20.60
CA THR A 198 -3.05 18.66 -20.39
C THR A 198 -3.78 18.82 -19.04
N ALA A 199 -3.40 19.83 -18.25
CA ALA A 199 -4.03 20.13 -16.97
C ALA A 199 -5.51 20.53 -17.12
N PRO A 200 -6.44 19.99 -16.29
CA PRO A 200 -7.74 20.61 -16.13
C PRO A 200 -7.69 21.72 -15.08
N ALA A 201 -8.50 22.75 -15.33
CA ALA A 201 -8.55 24.02 -14.65
C ALA A 201 -8.86 23.93 -13.15
N SER A 202 -8.24 24.85 -12.41
CA SER A 202 -8.50 25.18 -11.00
C SER A 202 -9.98 25.32 -10.68
N GLN A 203 -10.49 24.53 -9.74
CA GLN A 203 -11.76 24.80 -9.06
C GLN A 203 -11.49 25.46 -7.71
N THR A 204 -11.99 26.67 -7.57
CA THR A 204 -12.04 27.50 -6.36
C THR A 204 -12.95 26.85 -5.31
N PRO A 205 -12.66 26.96 -3.99
CA PRO A 205 -13.53 26.42 -2.97
C PRO A 205 -14.85 27.20 -2.91
N VAL A 206 -15.97 26.49 -3.00
CA VAL A 206 -17.31 27.06 -2.77
C VAL A 206 -17.52 27.21 -1.27
N ALA A 207 -17.68 28.45 -0.83
CA ALA A 207 -18.16 28.81 0.50
C ALA A 207 -19.60 28.31 0.71
N GLY A 208 -19.90 27.81 1.91
CA GLY A 208 -21.09 27.01 2.19
C GLY A 208 -22.44 27.74 2.23
N GLN A 209 -23.46 26.91 2.43
CA GLN A 209 -24.66 27.16 3.23
C GLN A 209 -25.05 25.86 3.94
#